data_AF-A0AAE0C5P2-F1
#
_entry.id   AF-A0AAE0C5P2-F1
#
_cell.length_a   1.000
_cell.length_b   1.000
_cell.length_c   1.000
_cell.angle_alpha   90.00
_cell.angle_beta   90.00
_cell.angle_gamma   90.00
#
_symmetry.space_group_name_H-M   'P 1'
#
loop_
_entity.id
_entity.type
_entity.pdbx_description
1 polymer ?
#
loop_
_entity_poly.entity_id
_entity_poly.type
_entity_poly.pdbx_seq_one_letter_code
_entity_poly.pdbx_strand_id
1 'polypeptide(L)'
;MAARGTPIHVAVRRRGGHLEVLQWAREHGCPWNANTCRFAAEGGHLEVLQWAREHGCPWDARTCSGAAEVGARAWLSVDRRYMSLRGKGGHLGVLQWAREHGCPWNADTCWFAAYGGHLEVLQWAREHGCPWDADTCSGVAQGGHLQVLQWAREHGCPWNADTCRFAAEGGHLEVLQWAHEHGCPRAHEHGCPWDADTCSGAAQGGHLEVLQWARKHGCLWNRGLTCRFAAEFGHLEMVQWARSTAVRETPTYTCRDAALGGHHEVYQYDYYVLAEFTKSIAT
;
A
#
# COMPACT_ATOMS: atom_id res chain seq x y z
N MET A 1 -8.71 30.04 30.60
CA MET A 1 -8.15 28.90 29.84
C MET A 1 -9.04 28.66 28.63
N ALA A 2 -8.63 29.09 27.43
CA ALA A 2 -9.44 28.87 26.23
C ALA A 2 -9.53 27.37 25.96
N ALA A 3 -10.75 26.83 25.91
CA ALA A 3 -10.99 25.46 25.47
C ALA A 3 -10.34 25.30 24.10
N ARG A 4 -9.32 24.44 23.98
CA ARG A 4 -8.66 24.18 22.70
C ARG A 4 -9.70 23.49 21.81
N GLY A 5 -10.40 24.28 20.99
CA GLY A 5 -11.33 23.77 19.99
C GLY A 5 -10.64 22.73 19.10
N THR A 6 -11.42 21.76 18.62
CA THR A 6 -10.92 20.70 17.74
C THR A 6 -10.12 21.32 16.58
N PRO A 7 -8.88 20.88 16.31
CA PRO A 7 -8.09 21.44 15.22
C PRO A 7 -8.79 21.34 13.86
N ILE A 8 -8.62 22.38 13.03
CA ILE A 8 -9.31 22.52 11.73
C ILE A 8 -9.07 21.30 10.82
N HIS A 9 -7.84 20.77 10.80
CA HIS A 9 -7.50 19.58 10.00
C HIS A 9 -8.33 18.33 10.36
N VAL A 10 -8.76 18.18 11.62
CA VAL A 10 -9.62 17.06 12.03
C VAL A 10 -11.04 17.23 11.47
N ALA A 11 -11.53 18.46 11.39
CA ALA A 11 -12.82 18.78 10.80
C ALA A 11 -12.82 18.55 9.28
N VAL A 12 -11.78 19.03 8.57
CA VAL A 12 -11.59 18.80 7.13
C VAL A 12 -11.61 17.30 6.82
N ARG A 13 -10.83 16.51 7.56
CA ARG A 13 -10.74 15.05 7.38
C ARG A 13 -12.08 14.31 7.59
N ARG A 14 -12.89 14.75 8.56
CA ARG A 14 -14.10 14.02 8.98
C ARG A 14 -15.35 14.41 8.22
N ARG A 15 -15.47 15.70 7.86
CA ARG A 15 -16.72 16.25 7.35
C ARG A 15 -16.62 16.72 5.90
N GLY A 16 -15.42 17.08 5.43
CA GLY A 16 -15.17 17.49 4.04
C GLY A 16 -15.91 18.76 3.61
N GLY A 17 -15.28 19.64 2.84
CA GLY A 17 -15.94 20.71 2.07
C GLY A 17 -16.79 21.78 2.79
N HIS A 18 -17.11 21.67 4.10
CA HIS A 18 -17.97 22.64 4.79
C HIS A 18 -17.22 23.91 5.19
N LEU A 19 -16.93 24.74 4.20
CA LEU A 19 -16.11 25.94 4.33
C LEU A 19 -16.62 26.88 5.44
N GLU A 20 -17.93 27.08 5.56
CA GLU A 20 -18.55 27.94 6.58
C GLU A 20 -18.17 27.52 8.02
N VAL A 21 -18.15 26.20 8.29
CA VAL A 21 -17.79 25.67 9.60
C VAL A 21 -16.30 25.87 9.88
N LEU A 22 -15.46 25.80 8.84
CA LEU A 22 -14.02 26.01 8.96
C LEU A 22 -13.67 27.49 9.17
N GLN A 23 -14.38 28.39 8.48
CA GLN A 23 -14.30 29.84 8.67
C GLN A 23 -14.67 30.20 10.11
N TRP A 24 -15.83 29.73 10.58
CA TRP A 24 -16.24 29.93 11.96
C TRP A 24 -15.19 29.39 12.95
N ALA A 25 -14.66 28.18 12.73
CA ALA A 25 -13.63 27.61 13.59
C ALA A 25 -12.34 28.46 13.62
N ARG A 26 -11.98 29.08 12.49
CA ARG A 26 -10.80 29.95 12.38
C ARG A 26 -10.99 31.25 13.16
N GLU A 27 -12.14 31.88 13.07
CA GLU A 27 -12.49 33.09 13.84
C GLU A 27 -12.43 32.84 15.36
N HIS A 28 -12.79 31.63 15.79
CA HIS A 28 -12.76 31.22 17.20
C HIS A 28 -11.39 30.68 17.66
N GLY A 29 -10.33 30.90 16.87
CA GLY A 29 -8.96 30.59 17.25
C GLY A 29 -8.58 29.11 17.19
N CYS A 30 -9.34 28.27 16.46
CA CYS A 30 -8.95 26.86 16.28
C CYS A 30 -7.65 26.77 15.47
N PRO A 31 -6.67 25.97 15.91
CA PRO A 31 -5.39 25.86 15.23
C PRO A 31 -5.50 25.05 13.93
N TRP A 32 -4.65 25.38 12.97
CA TRP A 32 -4.40 24.62 11.74
C TRP A 32 -2.92 24.36 11.52
N ASN A 33 -2.61 23.46 10.60
CA ASN A 33 -1.26 23.14 10.14
C ASN A 33 -1.33 22.58 8.71
N ALA A 34 -0.20 22.13 8.17
CA ALA A 34 -0.12 21.60 6.80
C ALA A 34 -1.07 20.43 6.52
N ASN A 35 -1.52 19.71 7.55
CA ASN A 35 -2.52 18.66 7.38
C ASN A 35 -3.89 19.20 6.94
N THR A 36 -4.22 20.47 7.20
CA THR A 36 -5.46 21.09 6.72
C THR A 36 -5.48 21.12 5.19
N CYS A 37 -4.41 21.64 4.57
CA CYS A 37 -4.24 21.65 3.11
C CYS A 37 -4.18 20.23 2.55
N ARG A 38 -3.41 19.35 3.19
CA ARG A 38 -3.32 17.94 2.80
C ARG A 38 -4.70 17.27 2.76
N PHE A 39 -5.46 17.33 3.85
CA PHE A 39 -6.77 16.67 3.90
C PHE A 39 -7.81 17.31 2.99
N ALA A 40 -7.70 18.62 2.72
CA ALA A 40 -8.53 19.27 1.71
C ALA A 40 -8.20 18.73 0.31
N ALA A 41 -6.91 18.52 0.03
CA ALA A 41 -6.44 17.96 -1.23
C ALA A 41 -6.82 16.48 -1.40
N GLU A 42 -6.62 15.65 -0.37
CA GLU A 42 -7.07 14.24 -0.31
C GLU A 42 -8.58 14.08 -0.55
N GLY A 43 -9.39 15.05 -0.10
CA GLY A 43 -10.84 15.03 -0.29
C GLY A 43 -11.34 15.73 -1.55
N GLY A 44 -10.46 16.29 -2.36
CA GLY A 44 -10.83 17.03 -3.58
C GLY A 44 -11.52 18.37 -3.31
N HIS A 45 -11.39 18.91 -2.11
CA HIS A 45 -12.06 20.13 -1.67
C HIS A 45 -11.27 21.38 -2.08
N LEU A 46 -11.30 21.70 -3.38
CA LEU A 46 -10.58 22.84 -3.96
C LEU A 46 -10.91 24.16 -3.25
N GLU A 47 -12.18 24.42 -2.95
CA GLU A 47 -12.62 25.64 -2.26
C GLU A 47 -12.01 25.78 -0.86
N VAL A 48 -11.95 24.67 -0.11
CA VAL A 48 -11.34 24.65 1.22
C VAL A 48 -9.83 24.87 1.12
N LEU A 49 -9.19 24.30 0.09
CA LEU A 49 -7.76 24.48 -0.15
C LEU A 49 -7.43 25.93 -0.53
N GLN A 50 -8.21 26.53 -1.43
CA GLN A 50 -8.09 27.94 -1.82
C GLN A 50 -8.20 28.85 -0.61
N TRP A 51 -9.28 28.70 0.16
CA TRP A 51 -9.50 29.47 1.38
C TRP A 51 -8.35 29.31 2.38
N ALA A 52 -7.89 28.08 2.63
CA ALA A 52 -6.80 27.83 3.55
C ALA A 52 -5.51 28.55 3.11
N ARG A 53 -5.23 28.62 1.80
CA ARG A 53 -4.06 29.29 1.25
C ARG A 53 -4.14 30.81 1.31
N GLU A 54 -5.29 31.39 0.98
CA GLU A 54 -5.52 32.84 1.11
C GLU A 54 -5.27 33.35 2.53
N HIS A 55 -5.58 32.53 3.53
CA HIS A 55 -5.45 32.88 4.93
C HIS A 55 -4.12 32.44 5.56
N GLY A 56 -3.15 31.99 4.75
CA GLY A 56 -1.78 31.70 5.17
C GLY A 56 -1.60 30.34 5.86
N CYS A 57 -2.49 29.37 5.64
CA CYS A 57 -2.28 28.00 6.12
C CYS A 57 -1.04 27.40 5.43
N PRO A 58 -0.06 26.85 6.17
CA PRO A 58 1.11 26.24 5.57
C PRO A 58 0.72 25.00 4.74
N TRP A 59 1.57 24.66 3.77
CA TRP A 59 1.48 23.43 3.00
C TRP A 59 2.87 22.86 2.75
N ASP A 60 2.92 21.60 2.32
CA ASP A 60 4.13 20.90 1.94
C ASP A 60 3.82 19.88 0.84
N ALA A 61 4.83 19.10 0.42
CA ALA A 61 4.71 18.15 -0.68
C ALA A 61 3.57 17.14 -0.50
N ARG A 62 3.17 16.87 0.75
CA ARG A 62 2.06 15.97 1.06
C ARG A 62 0.73 16.50 0.55
N THR A 63 0.60 17.80 0.28
CA THR A 63 -0.62 18.37 -0.31
C THR A 63 -0.80 17.92 -1.76
N CYS A 64 0.26 17.96 -2.56
CA CYS A 64 0.26 17.40 -3.92
C CYS A 64 0.08 15.88 -3.90
N SER A 65 0.80 15.18 -3.00
CA SER A 65 0.64 13.73 -2.82
C SER A 65 -0.78 13.36 -2.42
N GLY A 66 -1.41 14.13 -1.53
CA GLY A 66 -2.80 13.96 -1.12
C GLY A 66 -3.79 14.18 -2.27
N ALA A 67 -3.56 15.16 -3.15
CA ALA A 67 -4.41 15.33 -4.35
C ALA A 67 -4.30 14.15 -5.33
N ALA A 68 -3.12 13.52 -5.39
CA ALA A 68 -2.86 12.33 -6.19
C ALA A 68 -3.32 11.02 -5.50
N GLU A 69 -3.55 11.05 -4.19
CA GLU A 69 -3.88 9.90 -3.35
C GLU A 69 -5.35 9.47 -3.50
N VAL A 70 -5.56 8.16 -3.66
CA VAL A 70 -6.80 7.46 -3.28
C VAL A 70 -6.77 7.28 -1.78
N GLY A 71 -7.90 7.49 -1.08
CA GLY A 71 -8.05 7.44 0.39
C GLY A 71 -7.54 6.16 1.08
N ALA A 72 -6.23 5.92 1.01
CA ALA A 72 -5.53 4.69 1.34
C ALA A 72 -4.59 4.98 2.49
N ARG A 73 -5.16 5.50 3.58
CA ARG A 73 -4.52 5.42 4.90
C ARG A 73 -4.61 4.00 5.47
N ALA A 74 -4.18 3.01 4.70
CA ALA A 74 -4.08 1.61 5.10
C ALA A 74 -2.63 1.12 5.24
N TRP A 75 -1.63 1.85 4.72
CA TRP A 75 -0.23 1.37 4.74
C TRP A 75 0.53 1.60 6.04
N LEU A 76 0.05 2.49 6.92
CA LEU A 76 0.72 2.78 8.21
C LEU A 76 0.14 2.02 9.42
N SER A 77 -0.83 1.13 9.23
CA SER A 77 -1.35 0.30 10.32
C SER A 77 -1.63 -1.13 9.87
N VAL A 78 -1.07 -2.09 10.59
CA VAL A 78 -1.31 -3.55 10.50
C VAL A 78 -2.79 -3.98 10.66
N ASP A 79 -3.73 -3.05 10.86
CA ASP A 79 -5.13 -3.35 11.07
C ASP A 79 -5.97 -3.19 9.79
N ARG A 80 -6.32 -4.34 9.20
CA ARG A 80 -7.06 -4.51 7.93
C ARG A 80 -8.48 -3.93 7.93
N ARG A 81 -8.99 -3.47 9.09
CA ARG A 81 -10.37 -2.96 9.29
C ARG A 81 -10.65 -1.58 8.68
N TYR A 82 -9.65 -0.87 8.16
CA TYR A 82 -9.82 0.44 7.52
C TYR A 82 -9.89 0.44 5.99
N MET A 83 -9.86 -0.73 5.33
CA MET A 83 -9.94 -0.89 3.86
C MET A 83 -11.25 -0.38 3.19
N SER A 84 -12.20 0.19 3.95
CA SER A 84 -13.53 0.56 3.45
C SER A 84 -13.82 2.07 3.35
N LEU A 85 -12.81 2.93 3.24
CA LEU A 85 -13.00 4.35 2.91
C LEU A 85 -12.38 4.67 1.54
N ARG A 86 -13.04 4.17 0.48
CA ARG A 86 -12.71 4.52 -0.90
C ARG A 86 -13.08 5.98 -1.17
N GLY A 87 -12.21 6.91 -0.80
CA GLY A 87 -12.21 8.25 -1.36
C GLY A 87 -11.81 8.17 -2.84
N LYS A 88 -12.60 8.78 -3.73
CA LYS A 88 -12.24 8.93 -5.14
C LYS A 88 -11.00 9.82 -5.22
N GLY A 89 -9.81 9.23 -5.26
CA GLY A 89 -8.56 9.95 -5.44
C GLY A 89 -8.39 10.48 -6.87
N GLY A 90 -7.23 11.08 -7.13
CA GLY A 90 -6.86 11.53 -8.47
C GLY A 90 -7.48 12.87 -8.84
N HIS A 91 -7.51 13.81 -7.90
CA HIS A 91 -8.09 15.14 -8.09
C HIS A 91 -7.16 16.03 -8.93
N LEU A 92 -7.12 15.77 -10.24
CA LEU A 92 -6.25 16.49 -11.17
C LEU A 92 -6.39 18.01 -11.07
N GLY A 93 -7.63 18.53 -10.98
CA GLY A 93 -7.86 19.98 -10.85
C GLY A 93 -7.31 20.58 -9.56
N VAL A 94 -7.31 19.82 -8.45
CA VAL A 94 -6.70 20.26 -7.19
C VAL A 94 -5.18 20.24 -7.29
N LEU A 95 -4.62 19.19 -7.89
CA LEU A 95 -3.18 19.06 -8.11
C LEU A 95 -2.64 20.17 -9.02
N GLN A 96 -3.34 20.45 -10.12
CA GLN A 96 -3.05 21.55 -11.05
C GLN A 96 -3.02 22.89 -10.32
N TRP A 97 -4.10 23.20 -9.60
CA TRP A 97 -4.19 24.45 -8.85
C TRP A 97 -3.07 24.56 -7.79
N ALA A 98 -2.80 23.49 -7.03
CA ALA A 98 -1.74 23.49 -6.03
C ALA A 98 -0.37 23.74 -6.66
N ARG A 99 -0.10 23.16 -7.83
CA ARG A 99 1.16 23.34 -8.55
C ARG A 99 1.34 24.75 -9.08
N GLU A 100 0.31 25.33 -9.70
CA GLU A 100 0.33 26.71 -10.21
C GLU A 100 0.61 27.72 -9.10
N HIS A 101 0.16 27.44 -7.87
CA HIS A 101 0.33 28.31 -6.72
C HIS A 101 1.62 28.02 -5.93
N GLY A 102 2.52 27.20 -6.47
CA GLY A 102 3.86 26.97 -5.91
C GLY A 102 3.92 25.90 -4.81
N CYS A 103 2.95 25.00 -4.72
CA CYS A 103 3.05 23.86 -3.82
C CYS A 103 4.23 22.96 -4.27
N PRO A 104 5.13 22.57 -3.36
CA PRO A 104 6.16 21.59 -3.66
C PRO A 104 5.53 20.22 -3.93
N TRP A 105 6.26 19.35 -4.62
CA TRP A 105 5.93 17.95 -4.84
C TRP A 105 7.21 17.10 -4.81
N ASN A 106 7.06 15.79 -4.76
CA ASN A 106 8.15 14.82 -4.74
C ASN A 106 7.69 13.51 -5.41
N ALA A 107 8.55 12.49 -5.42
CA ALA A 107 8.24 11.19 -6.03
C ALA A 107 6.98 10.54 -5.46
N ASP A 108 6.64 10.82 -4.20
CA ASP A 108 5.39 10.34 -3.58
C ASP A 108 4.15 10.74 -4.39
N THR A 109 4.14 11.93 -5.01
CA THR A 109 2.98 12.37 -5.82
C THR A 109 2.75 11.42 -7.00
N CYS A 110 3.82 10.99 -7.68
CA CYS A 110 3.74 9.96 -8.72
C CYS A 110 3.39 8.60 -8.14
N TRP A 111 3.97 8.21 -6.99
CA TRP A 111 3.68 6.96 -6.31
C TRP A 111 2.19 6.79 -5.98
N PHE A 112 1.57 7.81 -5.37
CA PHE A 112 0.16 7.78 -5.00
C PHE A 112 -0.77 7.74 -6.22
N ALA A 113 -0.47 8.52 -7.27
CA ALA A 113 -1.22 8.46 -8.53
C ALA A 113 -1.11 7.07 -9.18
N ALA A 114 0.09 6.49 -9.20
CA ALA A 114 0.37 5.15 -9.69
C ALA A 114 -0.39 4.08 -8.90
N TYR A 115 -0.30 4.13 -7.57
CA TYR A 115 -0.99 3.22 -6.66
C TYR A 115 -2.51 3.28 -6.80
N GLY A 116 -3.07 4.46 -7.06
CA GLY A 116 -4.51 4.63 -7.32
C GLY A 116 -4.97 4.35 -8.75
N GLY A 117 -4.04 4.06 -9.66
CA GLY A 117 -4.35 3.83 -11.07
C GLY A 117 -4.79 5.09 -11.82
N HIS A 118 -4.48 6.28 -11.31
CA HIS A 118 -4.84 7.56 -11.89
C HIS A 118 -3.86 7.94 -13.01
N LEU A 119 -4.00 7.25 -14.16
CA LEU A 119 -3.12 7.45 -15.31
C LEU A 119 -3.04 8.91 -15.76
N GLU A 120 -4.17 9.61 -15.82
CA GLU A 120 -4.24 11.03 -16.23
C GLU A 120 -3.44 11.94 -15.28
N VAL A 121 -3.51 11.68 -13.97
CA VAL A 121 -2.76 12.43 -12.97
C VAL A 121 -1.26 12.14 -13.08
N LEU A 122 -0.89 10.87 -13.30
CA LEU A 122 0.49 10.46 -13.47
C LEU A 122 1.12 11.02 -14.75
N GLN A 123 0.38 11.01 -15.86
CA GLN A 123 0.75 11.64 -17.13
C GLN A 123 0.99 13.13 -16.95
N TRP A 124 0.03 13.84 -16.37
CA TRP A 124 0.14 15.27 -16.14
C TRP A 124 1.31 15.61 -15.21
N ALA A 125 1.49 14.87 -14.11
CA ALA A 125 2.61 15.07 -13.19
C ALA A 125 3.96 14.87 -13.90
N ARG A 126 4.05 13.86 -14.77
CA ARG A 126 5.28 13.58 -15.54
C ARG A 126 5.61 14.69 -16.53
N GLU A 127 4.62 15.17 -17.29
CA GLU A 127 4.77 16.26 -18.25
C GLU A 127 5.26 17.56 -17.60
N HIS A 128 4.85 17.80 -16.36
CA HIS A 128 5.19 19.01 -15.61
C HIS A 128 6.45 18.88 -14.75
N GLY A 129 7.20 17.77 -14.89
CA GLY A 129 8.51 17.57 -14.28
C GLY A 129 8.49 17.05 -12.84
N CYS A 130 7.41 16.38 -12.42
CA CYS A 130 7.42 15.65 -11.16
C CYS A 130 8.45 14.50 -11.23
N PRO A 131 9.33 14.36 -10.21
CA PRO A 131 10.23 13.22 -10.15
C PRO A 131 9.45 11.93 -9.94
N TRP A 132 10.02 10.82 -10.41
CA TRP A 132 9.56 9.47 -10.14
C TRP A 132 10.77 8.56 -9.91
N ASP A 133 10.52 7.39 -9.34
CA ASP A 133 11.53 6.41 -8.96
C ASP A 133 10.95 4.98 -9.03
N ALA A 134 11.72 3.99 -8.60
CA ALA A 134 11.31 2.59 -8.64
C ALA A 134 10.07 2.33 -7.79
N ASP A 135 9.85 3.16 -6.75
CA ASP A 135 8.68 3.05 -5.90
C ASP A 135 7.42 3.35 -6.71
N THR A 136 7.47 4.23 -7.71
CA THR A 136 6.32 4.51 -8.56
C THR A 136 5.79 3.24 -9.24
N CYS A 137 6.67 2.45 -9.88
CA CYS A 137 6.28 1.15 -10.46
C CYS A 137 5.81 0.14 -9.40
N SER A 138 6.44 0.13 -8.24
CA SER A 138 6.05 -0.69 -7.10
C SER A 138 4.64 -0.36 -6.59
N GLY A 139 4.29 0.93 -6.50
CA GLY A 139 2.95 1.41 -6.17
C GLY A 139 1.93 0.98 -7.20
N VAL A 140 2.21 1.15 -8.50
CA VAL A 140 1.33 0.65 -9.58
C VAL A 140 1.05 -0.85 -9.41
N ALA A 141 2.11 -1.62 -9.13
CA ALA A 141 2.02 -3.06 -9.01
C ALA A 141 1.21 -3.50 -7.79
N GLN A 142 1.37 -2.78 -6.67
CA GLN A 142 0.58 -2.97 -5.46
C GLN A 142 -0.91 -2.65 -5.63
N GLY A 143 -1.24 -1.66 -6.46
CA GLY A 143 -2.62 -1.29 -6.80
C GLY A 143 -3.23 -2.15 -7.92
N GLY A 144 -2.42 -2.95 -8.62
CA GLY A 144 -2.87 -3.87 -9.65
C GLY A 144 -3.16 -3.23 -11.01
N HIS A 145 -2.62 -2.05 -11.28
CA HIS A 145 -2.98 -1.26 -12.45
C HIS A 145 -2.06 -1.55 -13.65
N LEU A 146 -2.25 -2.69 -14.31
CA LEU A 146 -1.40 -3.15 -15.43
C LEU A 146 -1.20 -2.11 -16.54
N GLN A 147 -2.27 -1.42 -16.97
CA GLN A 147 -2.19 -0.38 -18.01
C GLN A 147 -1.29 0.78 -17.61
N VAL A 148 -1.34 1.19 -16.32
CA VAL A 148 -0.48 2.24 -15.78
C VAL A 148 0.96 1.76 -15.70
N LEU A 149 1.19 0.47 -15.42
CA LEU A 149 2.53 -0.10 -15.35
C LEU A 149 3.18 -0.12 -16.74
N GLN A 150 2.43 -0.58 -17.74
CA GLN A 150 2.86 -0.56 -19.14
C GLN A 150 3.25 0.85 -19.57
N TRP A 151 2.38 1.82 -19.33
CA TRP A 151 2.66 3.22 -19.64
C TRP A 151 3.91 3.75 -18.92
N ALA A 152 4.04 3.50 -17.61
CA ALA A 152 5.19 3.95 -16.83
C ALA A 152 6.51 3.36 -17.35
N ARG A 153 6.48 2.09 -17.78
CA ARG A 153 7.64 1.39 -18.34
C ARG A 153 8.03 1.93 -19.71
N GLU A 154 7.07 2.19 -20.59
CA GLU A 154 7.31 2.80 -21.90
C GLU A 154 7.95 4.19 -21.78
N HIS A 155 7.64 4.93 -20.71
CA HIS A 155 8.16 6.28 -20.49
C HIS A 155 9.44 6.30 -19.64
N GLY A 156 10.04 5.14 -19.37
CA GLY A 156 11.35 5.03 -18.72
C GLY A 156 11.33 5.12 -17.19
N CYS A 157 10.20 4.85 -16.55
CA CYS A 157 10.16 4.73 -15.09
C CYS A 157 11.02 3.53 -14.64
N PRO A 158 11.96 3.73 -13.69
CA PRO A 158 12.71 2.62 -13.12
C PRO A 158 11.76 1.69 -12.35
N TRP A 159 12.18 0.44 -12.18
CA TRP A 159 11.49 -0.60 -11.41
C TRP A 159 12.52 -1.56 -10.83
N ASN A 160 12.16 -2.29 -9.78
CA ASN A 160 13.06 -3.17 -9.04
C ASN A 160 12.30 -4.43 -8.55
N ALA A 161 12.96 -5.24 -7.71
CA ALA A 161 12.37 -6.45 -7.10
C ALA A 161 11.06 -6.17 -6.35
N ASP A 162 10.94 -4.99 -5.75
CA ASP A 162 9.76 -4.61 -4.97
C ASP A 162 8.50 -4.56 -5.84
N THR A 163 8.63 -4.29 -7.14
CA THR A 163 7.50 -4.32 -8.07
C THR A 163 6.84 -5.70 -8.14
N CYS A 164 7.63 -6.78 -8.18
CA CYS A 164 7.11 -8.14 -8.13
C CYS A 164 6.57 -8.50 -6.74
N ARG A 165 7.30 -8.11 -5.67
CA ARG A 165 6.87 -8.35 -4.29
C ARG A 165 5.50 -7.73 -4.01
N PHE A 166 5.31 -6.47 -4.39
CA PHE A 166 4.07 -5.76 -4.11
C PHE A 166 2.92 -6.17 -5.03
N ALA A 167 3.18 -6.55 -6.28
CA ALA A 167 2.16 -7.23 -7.09
C ALA A 167 1.67 -8.50 -6.40
N ALA A 168 2.59 -9.27 -5.80
CA ALA A 168 2.25 -10.49 -5.09
C ALA A 168 1.52 -10.22 -3.77
N GLU A 169 1.93 -9.19 -3.02
CA GLU A 169 1.26 -8.74 -1.80
C GLU A 169 -0.17 -8.21 -2.05
N GLY A 170 -0.39 -7.50 -3.15
CA GLY A 170 -1.72 -7.04 -3.57
C GLY A 170 -2.58 -8.11 -4.26
N GLY A 171 -2.00 -9.27 -4.58
CA GLY A 171 -2.71 -10.38 -5.21
C GLY A 171 -2.92 -10.20 -6.72
N HIS A 172 -2.18 -9.31 -7.36
CA HIS A 172 -2.37 -8.93 -8.75
C HIS A 172 -1.58 -9.84 -9.70
N LEU A 173 -2.10 -11.05 -9.92
CA LEU A 173 -1.45 -12.08 -10.72
C LEU A 173 -1.11 -11.62 -12.15
N GLU A 174 -2.01 -10.90 -12.82
CA GLU A 174 -1.80 -10.41 -14.19
C GLU A 174 -0.62 -9.43 -14.27
N VAL A 175 -0.47 -8.56 -13.26
CA VAL A 175 0.66 -7.63 -13.18
C VAL A 175 1.96 -8.38 -12.93
N LEU A 176 1.94 -9.39 -12.05
CA LEU A 176 3.11 -10.21 -11.76
C LEU A 176 3.54 -11.04 -12.99
N GLN A 177 2.60 -11.61 -13.73
CA GLN A 177 2.84 -12.32 -14.99
C GLN A 177 3.49 -11.39 -16.01
N TRP A 178 2.91 -10.21 -16.22
CA TRP A 178 3.45 -9.25 -17.17
C TRP A 178 4.87 -8.79 -16.78
N ALA A 179 5.10 -8.48 -15.50
CA ALA A 179 6.40 -8.07 -14.99
C ALA A 179 7.47 -9.17 -15.13
N HIS A 180 7.08 -10.44 -14.99
CA HIS A 180 7.95 -11.57 -15.23
C HIS A 180 8.36 -11.69 -16.70
N GLU A 181 7.40 -11.61 -17.62
CA GLU A 181 7.62 -11.78 -19.06
C GLU A 181 8.47 -10.65 -19.65
N HIS A 182 8.29 -9.42 -19.16
CA HIS A 182 8.96 -8.22 -19.68
C HIS A 182 10.29 -7.90 -18.99
N GLY A 183 10.84 -8.89 -18.28
CA GLY A 183 12.22 -8.85 -17.81
C GLY A 183 12.47 -7.76 -16.77
N CYS A 184 11.65 -7.69 -15.71
CA CYS A 184 12.06 -7.01 -14.47
C CYS A 184 13.52 -7.37 -14.20
N PRO A 185 14.44 -6.38 -14.18
CA PRO A 185 15.85 -6.59 -14.46
C PRO A 185 16.32 -7.70 -13.56
N ARG A 186 16.53 -8.88 -14.15
CA ARG A 186 17.24 -9.95 -13.47
C ARG A 186 18.59 -9.33 -13.18
N ALA A 187 18.90 -9.13 -11.91
CA ALA A 187 20.26 -8.89 -11.47
C ALA A 187 21.06 -10.14 -11.87
N HIS A 188 21.53 -10.16 -13.11
CA HIS A 188 22.47 -11.14 -13.59
C HIS A 188 23.78 -10.83 -12.87
N GLU A 189 24.07 -11.54 -11.77
CA GLU A 189 25.38 -12.12 -11.46
C GLU A 189 25.46 -12.77 -10.06
N HIS A 190 24.66 -12.38 -9.06
CA HIS A 190 24.52 -13.13 -7.79
C HIS A 190 23.19 -12.79 -7.09
N GLY A 191 22.15 -13.63 -7.24
CA GLY A 191 20.87 -13.50 -6.53
C GLY A 191 19.78 -12.72 -7.30
N CYS A 192 18.68 -13.40 -7.62
CA CYS A 192 17.60 -12.90 -8.47
C CYS A 192 16.65 -11.92 -7.75
N PRO A 193 16.09 -10.90 -8.42
CA PRO A 193 15.08 -9.96 -7.90
C PRO A 193 13.62 -10.48 -7.95
N TRP A 194 13.44 -11.76 -8.24
CA TRP A 194 12.25 -12.53 -7.87
C TRP A 194 12.76 -13.58 -6.88
N ASP A 195 12.72 -13.22 -5.60
CA ASP A 195 13.29 -13.95 -4.48
C ASP A 195 12.18 -14.49 -3.55
N ALA A 196 12.59 -14.95 -2.37
CA ALA A 196 11.69 -15.37 -1.31
C ALA A 196 10.72 -14.26 -0.87
N ASP A 197 11.00 -12.99 -1.15
CA ASP A 197 10.16 -11.88 -0.75
C ASP A 197 8.91 -11.80 -1.62
N THR A 198 8.96 -12.19 -2.91
CA THR A 198 7.74 -12.29 -3.74
C THR A 198 6.78 -13.34 -3.18
N CYS A 199 7.31 -14.51 -2.82
CA CYS A 199 6.54 -15.57 -2.20
C CYS A 199 6.07 -15.19 -0.76
N SER A 200 6.86 -14.39 -0.04
CA SER A 200 6.49 -13.86 1.29
C SER A 200 5.42 -12.76 1.21
N GLY A 201 5.48 -11.90 0.19
CA GLY A 201 4.47 -10.88 -0.10
C GLY A 201 3.12 -11.52 -0.42
N ALA A 202 3.09 -12.52 -1.31
CA ALA A 202 1.88 -13.32 -1.54
C ALA A 202 1.34 -13.93 -0.23
N ALA A 203 2.23 -14.37 0.67
CA ALA A 203 1.84 -14.93 1.95
C ALA A 203 1.31 -13.91 2.95
N GLN A 204 1.85 -12.70 2.97
CA GLN A 204 1.34 -11.58 3.75
C GLN A 204 -0.05 -11.14 3.28
N GLY A 205 -0.24 -11.03 1.96
CA GLY A 205 -1.53 -10.71 1.35
C GLY A 205 -2.59 -11.81 1.51
N GLY A 206 -2.16 -13.07 1.54
CA GLY A 206 -3.02 -14.26 1.58
C GLY A 206 -3.39 -14.79 0.20
N HIS A 207 -2.64 -14.42 -0.83
CA HIS A 207 -2.98 -14.71 -2.22
C HIS A 207 -2.40 -16.06 -2.65
N LEU A 208 -3.10 -17.15 -2.30
CA LEU A 208 -2.66 -18.52 -2.56
C LEU A 208 -2.43 -18.81 -4.05
N GLU A 209 -3.29 -18.31 -4.94
CA GLU A 209 -3.15 -18.49 -6.39
C GLU A 209 -1.85 -17.87 -6.92
N VAL A 210 -1.51 -16.68 -6.43
CA VAL A 210 -0.26 -16.00 -6.78
C VAL A 210 0.94 -16.80 -6.27
N LEU A 211 0.89 -17.31 -5.04
CA LEU A 211 1.96 -18.14 -4.47
C LEU A 211 2.14 -19.45 -5.25
N GLN A 212 1.05 -20.11 -5.65
CA GLN A 212 1.07 -21.33 -6.46
C GLN A 212 1.67 -21.08 -7.84
N TRP A 213 1.21 -20.02 -8.52
CA TRP A 213 1.76 -19.61 -9.81
C TRP A 213 3.24 -19.28 -9.68
N ALA A 214 3.63 -18.52 -8.65
CA ALA A 214 5.01 -18.10 -8.47
C ALA A 214 5.95 -19.30 -8.22
N ARG A 215 5.50 -20.29 -7.44
CA ARG A 215 6.22 -21.53 -7.20
C ARG A 215 6.41 -22.34 -8.49
N LYS A 216 5.36 -22.44 -9.33
CA LYS A 216 5.44 -23.16 -10.61
C LYS A 216 6.49 -22.58 -11.56
N HIS A 217 6.76 -21.28 -11.46
CA HIS A 217 7.71 -20.55 -12.31
C HIS A 217 9.09 -20.35 -11.65
N GLY A 218 9.39 -21.06 -10.56
CA GLY A 218 10.74 -21.13 -10.00
C GLY A 218 11.10 -20.09 -8.94
N CYS A 219 10.11 -19.43 -8.31
CA CYS A 219 10.34 -18.59 -7.12
C CYS A 219 11.12 -19.38 -6.05
N LEU A 220 12.25 -18.85 -5.57
CA LEU A 220 12.98 -19.41 -4.44
C LEU A 220 12.15 -19.20 -3.17
N TRP A 221 11.40 -20.21 -2.79
CA TRP A 221 10.46 -20.15 -1.68
C TRP A 221 11.15 -20.50 -0.34
N ASN A 222 11.10 -19.56 0.63
CA ASN A 222 11.40 -19.88 2.03
C ASN A 222 10.11 -20.28 2.75
N ARG A 223 9.90 -21.59 2.88
CA ARG A 223 8.72 -22.17 3.52
C ARG A 223 8.50 -21.70 4.96
N GLY A 224 9.56 -21.54 5.75
CA GLY A 224 9.46 -21.06 7.13
C GLY A 224 8.92 -19.63 7.20
N LEU A 225 9.43 -18.74 6.34
CA LEU A 225 8.96 -17.36 6.26
C LEU A 225 7.52 -17.27 5.75
N THR A 226 7.17 -17.99 4.69
CA THR A 226 5.80 -18.01 4.15
C THR A 226 4.79 -18.55 5.17
N CYS A 227 5.10 -19.65 5.87
CA CYS A 227 4.23 -20.19 6.91
C CYS A 227 4.07 -19.22 8.08
N ARG A 228 5.16 -18.56 8.49
CA ARG A 228 5.12 -17.53 9.53
C ARG A 228 4.22 -16.36 9.12
N PHE A 229 4.41 -15.77 7.94
CA PHE A 229 3.57 -14.66 7.48
C PHE A 229 2.11 -15.10 7.29
N ALA A 230 1.88 -16.26 6.68
CA ALA A 230 0.53 -16.80 6.57
C ALA A 230 -0.14 -16.97 7.94
N ALA A 231 0.60 -17.40 8.96
CA ALA A 231 0.08 -17.54 10.32
C ALA A 231 -0.15 -16.20 11.03
N GLU A 232 0.82 -15.29 10.94
CA GLU A 232 0.76 -13.94 11.50
C GLU A 232 -0.40 -13.11 10.93
N PHE A 233 -0.78 -13.34 9.67
CA PHE A 233 -1.89 -12.63 8.99
C PHE A 233 -3.17 -13.47 8.85
N GLY A 234 -3.21 -14.69 9.39
CA GLY A 234 -4.44 -15.48 9.52
C GLY A 234 -4.87 -16.28 8.29
N HIS A 235 -3.96 -16.54 7.35
CA HIS A 235 -4.25 -17.22 6.09
C HIS A 235 -4.21 -18.75 6.22
N LEU A 236 -5.24 -19.31 6.86
CA LEU A 236 -5.33 -20.75 7.17
C LEU A 236 -5.14 -21.67 5.95
N GLU A 237 -5.82 -21.38 4.84
CA GLU A 237 -5.74 -22.19 3.62
C GLU A 237 -4.31 -22.26 3.08
N MET A 238 -3.57 -21.16 3.20
CA MET A 238 -2.17 -21.11 2.79
C MET A 238 -1.27 -21.92 3.71
N VAL A 239 -1.49 -21.87 5.03
CA VAL A 239 -0.75 -22.70 6.00
C VAL A 239 -0.99 -24.18 5.72
N GLN A 240 -2.24 -24.58 5.45
CA GLN A 240 -2.60 -25.95 5.06
C GLN A 240 -1.89 -26.38 3.77
N TRP A 241 -1.93 -25.55 2.73
CA TRP A 241 -1.27 -25.82 1.46
C TRP A 241 0.27 -25.89 1.57
N ALA A 242 0.88 -24.97 2.32
CA ALA A 242 2.32 -24.97 2.58
C ALA A 242 2.76 -26.21 3.39
N ARG A 243 1.85 -26.84 4.13
CA ARG A 243 2.09 -28.09 4.86
C ARG A 243 1.87 -29.34 4.03
N SER A 244 0.82 -29.39 3.22
CA SER A 244 0.52 -30.55 2.35
C SER A 244 1.59 -30.80 1.29
N THR A 245 2.39 -29.77 0.97
CA THR A 245 3.45 -29.83 -0.03
C THR A 245 4.78 -30.40 0.48
N ALA A 246 4.84 -30.92 1.72
CA ALA A 246 6.06 -31.39 2.37
C ALA A 246 6.11 -32.91 2.60
N VAL A 247 7.27 -33.51 2.35
CA VAL A 247 7.49 -34.96 2.45
C VAL A 247 7.97 -35.40 3.84
N ARG A 248 8.53 -34.52 4.68
CA ARG A 248 8.94 -34.83 6.08
C ARG A 248 9.44 -33.58 6.86
N GLU A 249 9.03 -33.50 8.13
CA GLU A 249 9.60 -32.68 9.24
C GLU A 249 9.33 -31.14 9.32
N THR A 250 9.92 -30.47 10.33
CA THR A 250 9.40 -30.18 11.70
C THR A 250 8.36 -29.05 11.85
N PRO A 251 7.59 -29.02 12.96
CA PRO A 251 6.68 -27.92 13.29
C PRO A 251 7.45 -26.64 13.64
N THR A 252 7.73 -25.79 12.64
CA THR A 252 8.41 -24.52 12.87
C THR A 252 7.44 -23.47 13.41
N TYR A 253 7.58 -23.08 14.69
CA TYR A 253 7.18 -21.81 15.35
C TYR A 253 5.87 -21.07 15.01
N THR A 254 4.97 -21.61 14.18
CA THR A 254 3.81 -20.89 13.63
C THR A 254 2.72 -20.59 14.67
N CYS A 255 2.61 -21.36 15.75
CA CYS A 255 1.66 -21.05 16.85
C CYS A 255 1.95 -19.70 17.51
N ARG A 256 3.22 -19.34 17.67
CA ARG A 256 3.60 -18.05 18.27
C ARG A 256 3.18 -16.91 17.35
N ASP A 257 3.38 -17.08 16.05
CA ASP A 257 3.10 -16.06 15.04
C ASP A 257 1.58 -15.88 14.85
N ALA A 258 0.81 -16.97 14.83
CA ALA A 258 -0.66 -16.91 14.85
C ALA A 258 -1.22 -16.25 16.12
N ALA A 259 -0.57 -16.46 17.27
CA ALA A 259 -0.93 -15.80 18.53
C ALA A 259 -0.62 -14.29 18.52
N LEU A 260 0.51 -13.88 17.92
CA LEU A 260 0.86 -12.47 17.74
C LEU A 260 -0.14 -11.75 16.82
N GLY A 261 -0.59 -12.42 15.76
CA GLY A 261 -1.64 -11.92 14.86
C GLY A 261 -3.07 -11.98 15.43
N GLY A 262 -3.27 -12.66 16.57
CA GLY A 262 -4.59 -12.86 17.15
C GLY A 262 -5.52 -13.81 16.36
N HIS A 263 -4.94 -14.67 15.51
CA HIS A 263 -5.69 -15.54 14.59
C HIS A 263 -5.94 -16.91 15.21
N HIS A 264 -7.08 -17.04 15.90
CA HIS A 264 -7.44 -18.23 16.67
C HIS A 264 -7.55 -19.51 15.83
N GLU A 265 -8.06 -19.43 14.60
CA GLU A 265 -8.26 -20.59 13.72
C GLU A 265 -6.93 -21.20 13.27
N VAL A 266 -5.96 -20.36 12.90
CA VAL A 266 -4.60 -20.81 12.55
C VAL A 266 -3.90 -21.38 13.78
N TYR A 267 -4.05 -20.73 14.93
CA TYR A 267 -3.49 -21.22 16.19
C TYR A 267 -4.03 -22.61 16.56
N GLN A 268 -5.35 -22.82 16.48
CA GLN A 268 -5.96 -24.12 16.75
C GLN A 268 -5.43 -25.19 15.81
N TYR A 269 -5.45 -24.91 14.50
CA TYR A 269 -4.94 -25.83 13.48
C TYR A 269 -3.48 -26.23 13.76
N ASP A 270 -2.63 -25.26 14.08
CA ASP A 270 -1.22 -25.50 14.38
C ASP A 270 -1.01 -26.30 15.66
N TYR A 271 -1.77 -25.99 16.72
CA TYR A 271 -1.73 -26.72 17.98
C TYR A 271 -2.11 -28.19 17.82
N TYR A 272 -3.17 -28.49 17.07
CA TYR A 272 -3.59 -29.88 16.84
C TYR A 272 -2.56 -30.66 16.03
N VAL A 273 -2.01 -30.08 14.97
CA VAL A 273 -0.98 -30.74 14.15
C VAL A 273 0.31 -31.00 14.95
N LEU A 274 0.73 -30.06 15.81
CA LEU A 274 1.85 -30.22 16.75
C LEU A 274 1.61 -31.35 17.76
N ALA A 275 0.40 -31.42 18.31
CA ALA A 275 0.02 -32.42 19.30
C ALA A 275 -0.02 -33.83 18.69
N GLU A 276 -0.43 -33.98 17.43
CA GLU A 276 -0.38 -35.26 16.71
C GLU A 276 1.06 -35.68 16.37
N PHE A 277 1.89 -34.73 15.94
CA PHE A 277 3.30 -35.00 15.63
C PHE A 277 4.10 -35.46 16.86
N THR A 278 3.93 -34.80 18.00
CA THR A 278 4.61 -35.20 19.25
C THR A 278 4.16 -36.57 19.76
N LYS A 279 2.88 -36.94 19.59
CA LYS A 279 2.39 -38.29 19.87
C LYS A 279 3.05 -39.34 18.98
N SER A 280 3.21 -39.06 17.68
CA SER A 280 3.82 -40.00 16.72
C SER A 280 5.31 -40.29 16.97
N ILE A 281 6.05 -39.39 17.62
CA ILE A 281 7.47 -39.60 17.96
C ILE A 281 7.64 -40.32 19.30
N ALA A 282 6.61 -40.30 20.16
CA ALA A 282 6.66 -40.90 21.51
C ALA A 282 6.28 -42.39 21.55
N THR A 283 5.84 -42.96 20.43
CA THR A 283 5.56 -44.39 20.17
C THR A 283 6.62 -44.99 19.29
#